data_AF-A0A5C5XED6-F1
#
_entry.id   AF-A0A5C5XED6-F1
#
_cell.length_a   1.000
_cell.length_b   1.000
_cell.length_c   1.000
_cell.angle_alpha   90.00
_cell.angle_beta   90.00
_cell.angle_gamma   90.00
#
_symmetry.space_group_name_H-M   'P 1'
#
loop_
_entity.id
_entity.type
_entity.pdbx_description
1 polymer ?
#
loop_
_entity_poly.entity_id
_entity_poly.type
_entity_poly.pdbx_seq_one_letter_code
_entity_poly.pdbx_strand_id
1 'polypeptide(L)'
;MRFMIRIGLLASGALLLPWLAIASGADTIELDSKTHKRCVDVLRAGLHSDDFWPSIHAAEGLTLGGYGEEVIQFLQPKFNTETDDQRRCGIARELVRAGDRQYARIMLDILAGSETYGHVHAAESLYKVVEIGDGTAMRNAFEQDGNVSLKLMASGALGRCGNPQAMAYLRQSVRSDDPEVRRIAAWILGRIGARTDISTLKQQLPRSDEKLLRAYMQHSLAALGDPDGLEELAINLTDSDPAVRTYAATFAGDARAVEVADTLKHMLDDSHPDAAIRAAQSLLVLSSPAPADSAEDISQLLYRATESNPRYTEGSILALNSGELLFAVTEFRDTTSDFAKARIVSRRSSDGGHTWSEKSVLQENTGGMNVMSVTLRRLPNDSIAMFYLQKNSHSDLRLYIRVSNDEAASFGEPVLVTSNDGYHVVNNDRVTILKSGRLLAPAASTPDVQKVNHFVSHCYISDDNGVTWRNGQGQVDADRRGAMEPEVIELNDGRILMLIRTQLGYIGKSYSEDSGETWSEMTSLGVRGPEAPATVRRIPSTGDLLMIWNNCYSEGTDHGGKRTPLTAAVSRDEGQSWTVVGDLETDPQKTFSYTSLIFVRDRAVMSYWESGPASGQLSCRFRSLPIAWFYKDRE
;
A
#
# COMPACT_ATOMS: atom_id res chain seq x y z
N MET A 1 65.75 40.71 -8.69
CA MET A 1 66.37 40.76 -10.04
C MET A 1 65.24 40.80 -11.06
N ARG A 2 65.27 41.78 -11.96
CA ARG A 2 64.24 42.15 -12.95
C ARG A 2 63.93 40.98 -13.91
N PHE A 3 62.71 40.84 -14.39
CA PHE A 3 62.31 41.37 -15.71
C PHE A 3 60.82 41.19 -16.01
N MET A 4 60.31 42.23 -16.64
CA MET A 4 58.96 42.48 -17.14
C MET A 4 59.07 42.45 -18.67
N ILE A 5 58.27 41.67 -19.40
CA ILE A 5 58.05 41.89 -20.85
C ILE A 5 56.59 41.59 -21.21
N ARG A 6 55.94 42.59 -21.81
CA ARG A 6 54.66 42.56 -22.52
C ARG A 6 54.83 41.94 -23.92
N ILE A 7 53.87 41.11 -24.35
CA ILE A 7 53.43 40.88 -25.75
C ILE A 7 51.97 40.40 -25.59
N GLY A 8 50.91 40.83 -26.26
CA GLY A 8 50.68 41.55 -27.52
C GLY A 8 49.42 40.91 -28.12
N LEU A 9 48.31 41.65 -28.22
CA LEU A 9 47.10 41.20 -28.92
C LEU A 9 47.42 40.97 -30.41
N LEU A 10 46.92 39.89 -31.00
CA LEU A 10 46.42 39.85 -32.38
C LEU A 10 45.53 38.61 -32.58
N ALA A 11 44.38 38.84 -33.19
CA ALA A 11 43.27 37.93 -33.39
C ALA A 11 43.52 36.89 -34.50
N SER A 12 42.96 35.70 -34.37
CA SER A 12 42.45 34.89 -35.49
C SER A 12 41.61 33.69 -35.00
N GLY A 13 40.43 33.51 -35.61
CA GLY A 13 39.82 32.19 -35.83
C GLY A 13 38.94 31.63 -34.72
N ALA A 14 37.65 31.96 -34.78
CA ALA A 14 36.59 31.28 -34.04
C ALA A 14 36.41 29.81 -34.51
N LEU A 15 36.13 28.92 -33.56
CA LEU A 15 35.14 27.82 -33.65
C LEU A 15 34.97 27.25 -32.22
N LEU A 16 34.29 28.02 -31.38
CA LEU A 16 33.69 27.50 -30.14
C LEU A 16 32.45 26.70 -30.56
N LEU A 17 32.56 25.37 -30.56
CA LEU A 17 31.39 24.49 -30.55
C LEU A 17 30.60 24.81 -29.27
N PRO A 18 29.32 25.18 -29.35
CA PRO A 18 28.51 25.33 -28.16
C PRO A 18 28.39 23.94 -27.53
N TRP A 19 28.74 23.85 -26.26
CA TRP A 19 28.18 22.83 -25.39
C TRP A 19 26.67 22.86 -25.59
N LEU A 20 26.13 21.81 -26.21
CA LEU A 20 24.71 21.54 -26.20
C LEU A 20 24.33 21.43 -24.73
N ALA A 21 23.69 22.48 -24.23
CA ALA A 21 22.84 22.40 -23.07
C ALA A 21 21.97 21.16 -23.28
N ILE A 22 22.07 20.19 -22.37
CA ILE A 22 21.13 19.09 -22.26
C ILE A 22 19.78 19.78 -22.08
N ALA A 23 19.03 19.88 -23.18
CA ALA A 23 17.69 20.36 -23.15
C ALA A 23 16.94 19.50 -22.13
N SER A 24 16.16 20.14 -21.28
CA SER A 24 15.06 19.50 -20.56
C SER A 24 14.18 18.81 -21.59
N GLY A 25 14.48 17.54 -21.87
CA GLY A 25 13.78 16.73 -22.85
C GLY A 25 12.37 16.48 -22.35
N ALA A 26 11.39 16.54 -23.24
CA ALA A 26 10.01 16.23 -22.88
C ALA A 26 9.94 14.83 -22.28
N ASP A 27 9.36 14.70 -21.08
CA ASP A 27 9.16 13.39 -20.41
C ASP A 27 8.09 12.53 -21.10
N THR A 28 7.47 13.04 -22.18
CA THR A 28 6.38 12.40 -22.93
C THR A 28 6.54 12.66 -24.42
N ILE A 29 5.94 11.79 -25.24
CA ILE A 29 5.83 12.01 -26.69
C ILE A 29 4.42 12.51 -27.05
N GLU A 30 4.32 13.29 -28.12
CA GLU A 30 3.02 13.58 -28.74
C GLU A 30 2.72 12.52 -29.81
N LEU A 31 1.54 11.88 -29.69
CA LEU A 31 1.01 11.00 -30.73
C LEU A 31 -0.07 11.73 -31.51
N ASP A 32 0.13 11.86 -32.82
CA ASP A 32 -0.94 12.34 -33.70
C ASP A 32 -2.11 11.33 -33.72
N SER A 33 -3.31 11.82 -34.05
CA SER A 33 -4.53 11.01 -34.04
C SER A 33 -4.47 9.75 -34.92
N LYS A 34 -3.71 9.77 -36.03
CA LYS A 34 -3.56 8.63 -36.94
C LYS A 34 -2.66 7.57 -36.32
N THR A 35 -1.54 7.97 -35.74
CA THR A 35 -0.60 7.09 -35.04
C THR A 35 -1.25 6.47 -33.80
N HIS A 36 -1.94 7.28 -32.99
CA HIS A 36 -2.70 6.77 -31.84
C HIS A 36 -3.74 5.73 -32.28
N LYS A 37 -4.52 6.03 -33.32
CA LYS A 37 -5.49 5.07 -33.88
C LYS A 37 -4.80 3.78 -34.34
N ARG A 38 -3.65 3.88 -35.00
CA ARG A 38 -2.89 2.71 -35.45
C ARG A 38 -2.44 1.83 -34.28
N CYS A 39 -1.94 2.43 -33.19
CA CYS A 39 -1.61 1.69 -31.96
C CYS A 39 -2.81 0.88 -31.47
N VAL A 40 -3.97 1.53 -31.33
CA VAL A 40 -5.20 0.87 -30.86
C VAL A 40 -5.66 -0.23 -31.81
N ASP A 41 -5.57 -0.02 -33.13
CA ASP A 41 -5.95 -1.03 -34.14
C ASP A 41 -5.04 -2.27 -34.06
N VAL A 42 -3.72 -2.09 -33.89
CA VAL A 42 -2.77 -3.22 -33.69
C VAL A 42 -3.13 -4.00 -32.43
N LEU A 43 -3.40 -3.30 -31.32
CA LEU A 43 -3.76 -3.94 -30.06
C LEU A 43 -5.10 -4.68 -30.16
N ARG A 44 -6.13 -4.11 -30.80
CA ARG A 44 -7.40 -4.81 -31.02
C ARG A 44 -7.24 -6.07 -31.87
N ALA A 45 -6.41 -6.01 -32.91
CA ALA A 45 -6.10 -7.19 -33.71
C ALA A 45 -5.38 -8.27 -32.87
N GLY A 46 -4.41 -7.86 -32.04
CA GLY A 46 -3.72 -8.77 -31.12
C GLY A 46 -4.65 -9.41 -30.09
N LEU A 47 -5.56 -8.61 -29.49
CA LEU A 47 -6.54 -9.09 -28.51
C LEU A 47 -7.41 -10.22 -29.07
N HIS A 48 -7.78 -10.13 -30.35
CA HIS A 48 -8.61 -11.12 -31.04
C HIS A 48 -7.84 -12.22 -31.77
N SER A 49 -6.50 -12.27 -31.61
CA SER A 49 -5.69 -13.34 -32.20
C SER A 49 -5.91 -14.68 -31.49
N ASP A 50 -5.57 -15.78 -32.19
CA ASP A 50 -5.62 -17.13 -31.64
C ASP A 50 -4.48 -17.41 -30.64
N ASP A 51 -3.41 -16.61 -30.68
CA ASP A 51 -2.26 -16.76 -29.80
C ASP A 51 -2.55 -16.16 -28.42
N PHE A 52 -2.52 -17.02 -27.40
CA PHE A 52 -2.92 -16.63 -26.05
C PHE A 52 -2.09 -15.48 -25.48
N TRP A 53 -0.75 -15.59 -25.47
CA TRP A 53 0.10 -14.57 -24.83
C TRP A 53 0.10 -13.22 -25.56
N PRO A 54 0.19 -13.16 -26.91
CA PRO A 54 -0.05 -11.92 -27.66
C PRO A 54 -1.41 -11.28 -27.37
N SER A 55 -2.49 -12.08 -27.25
CA SER A 55 -3.81 -11.58 -26.84
C SER A 55 -3.78 -10.92 -25.46
N ILE A 56 -3.09 -11.53 -24.49
CA ILE A 56 -2.89 -10.96 -23.14
C ILE A 56 -2.00 -9.70 -23.17
N HIS A 57 -0.95 -9.65 -23.98
CA HIS A 57 -0.10 -8.46 -24.15
C HIS A 57 -0.88 -7.29 -24.80
N ALA A 58 -1.75 -7.60 -25.75
CA ALA A 58 -2.64 -6.62 -26.34
C ALA A 58 -3.66 -6.06 -25.34
N ALA A 59 -4.20 -6.90 -24.46
CA ALA A 59 -5.07 -6.47 -23.36
C ALA A 59 -4.36 -5.50 -22.40
N GLU A 60 -3.09 -5.77 -22.07
CA GLU A 60 -2.23 -4.85 -21.30
C GLU A 60 -2.13 -3.49 -22.00
N GLY A 61 -1.78 -3.48 -23.29
CA GLY A 61 -1.65 -2.25 -24.07
C GLY A 61 -2.95 -1.46 -24.19
N LEU A 62 -4.09 -2.12 -24.42
CA LEU A 62 -5.41 -1.47 -24.48
C LEU A 62 -5.78 -0.82 -23.14
N THR A 63 -5.51 -1.52 -22.04
CA THR A 63 -5.75 -0.98 -20.70
C THR A 63 -4.94 0.29 -20.46
N LEU A 64 -3.64 0.27 -20.79
CA LEU A 64 -2.76 1.43 -20.68
C LEU A 64 -3.20 2.59 -21.61
N GLY A 65 -3.87 2.28 -22.72
CA GLY A 65 -4.49 3.25 -23.63
C GLY A 65 -5.87 3.76 -23.19
N GLY A 66 -6.37 3.39 -22.01
CA GLY A 66 -7.67 3.83 -21.50
C GLY A 66 -8.88 2.99 -21.97
N TYR A 67 -8.65 1.82 -22.54
CA TYR A 67 -9.70 0.90 -23.03
C TYR A 67 -9.96 -0.27 -22.08
N GLY A 68 -9.84 -0.06 -20.75
CA GLY A 68 -10.01 -1.11 -19.74
C GLY A 68 -11.38 -1.79 -19.78
N GLU A 69 -12.47 -1.04 -20.00
CA GLU A 69 -13.82 -1.64 -20.11
C GLU A 69 -13.93 -2.64 -21.27
N GLU A 70 -13.31 -2.34 -22.41
CA GLU A 70 -13.27 -3.24 -23.58
C GLU A 70 -12.52 -4.53 -23.24
N VAL A 71 -11.40 -4.41 -22.51
CA VAL A 71 -10.61 -5.54 -22.04
C VAL A 71 -11.41 -6.42 -21.08
N ILE A 72 -12.13 -5.83 -20.11
CA ILE A 72 -12.98 -6.57 -19.18
C ILE A 72 -14.06 -7.36 -19.92
N GLN A 73 -14.80 -6.70 -20.82
CA GLN A 73 -15.87 -7.33 -21.60
C GLN A 73 -15.37 -8.52 -22.42
N PHE A 74 -14.14 -8.45 -22.93
CA PHE A 74 -13.54 -9.52 -23.72
C PHE A 74 -12.98 -10.67 -22.87
N LEU A 75 -12.28 -10.36 -21.78
CA LEU A 75 -11.54 -11.34 -20.99
C LEU A 75 -12.38 -12.06 -19.94
N GLN A 76 -13.39 -11.41 -19.36
CA GLN A 76 -14.20 -12.01 -18.31
C GLN A 76 -14.94 -13.30 -18.77
N PRO A 77 -15.58 -13.36 -19.96
CA PRO A 77 -16.16 -14.61 -20.46
C PRO A 77 -15.12 -15.71 -20.66
N LYS A 78 -13.92 -15.37 -21.13
CA LYS A 78 -12.82 -16.33 -21.33
C LYS A 78 -12.34 -16.90 -20.00
N PHE A 79 -12.21 -16.06 -18.99
CA PHE A 79 -11.82 -16.48 -17.64
C PHE A 79 -12.73 -17.57 -17.08
N ASN A 80 -14.05 -17.42 -17.26
CA ASN A 80 -15.05 -18.37 -16.76
C ASN A 80 -14.94 -19.78 -17.36
N THR A 81 -14.29 -19.90 -18.52
CA THR A 81 -14.10 -21.18 -19.22
C THR A 81 -12.66 -21.72 -19.14
N GLU A 82 -11.72 -20.90 -18.68
CA GLU A 82 -10.30 -21.27 -18.64
C GLU A 82 -9.97 -22.05 -17.37
N THR A 83 -9.28 -23.18 -17.54
CA THR A 83 -8.93 -24.12 -16.47
C THR A 83 -7.43 -24.21 -16.24
N ASP A 84 -6.61 -23.74 -17.19
CA ASP A 84 -5.16 -23.71 -17.04
C ASP A 84 -4.75 -22.56 -16.11
N ASP A 85 -4.09 -22.87 -14.99
CA ASP A 85 -3.76 -21.88 -13.97
C ASP A 85 -2.82 -20.76 -14.48
N GLN A 86 -1.92 -21.05 -15.42
CA GLN A 86 -1.02 -20.03 -15.97
C GLN A 86 -1.81 -19.04 -16.84
N ARG A 87 -2.73 -19.55 -17.66
CA ARG A 87 -3.64 -18.74 -18.46
C ARG A 87 -4.63 -17.97 -17.59
N ARG A 88 -5.18 -18.59 -16.55
CA ARG A 88 -6.03 -17.92 -15.55
C ARG A 88 -5.30 -16.77 -14.89
N CYS A 89 -4.04 -16.95 -14.48
CA CYS A 89 -3.20 -15.87 -13.96
C CYS A 89 -3.00 -14.75 -14.99
N GLY A 90 -2.72 -15.09 -16.25
CA GLY A 90 -2.59 -14.12 -17.34
C GLY A 90 -3.85 -13.27 -17.53
N ILE A 91 -5.02 -13.91 -17.60
CA ILE A 91 -6.31 -13.22 -17.74
C ILE A 91 -6.63 -12.38 -16.50
N ALA A 92 -6.50 -12.96 -15.30
CA ALA A 92 -6.76 -12.29 -14.04
C ALA A 92 -5.90 -11.03 -13.87
N ARG A 93 -4.62 -11.10 -14.26
CA ARG A 93 -3.70 -9.96 -14.22
C ARG A 93 -4.22 -8.77 -15.05
N GLU A 94 -4.66 -9.02 -16.27
CA GLU A 94 -5.15 -7.95 -17.14
C GLU A 94 -6.52 -7.44 -16.71
N LEU A 95 -7.38 -8.29 -16.14
CA LEU A 95 -8.64 -7.85 -15.51
C LEU A 95 -8.36 -6.92 -14.32
N VAL A 96 -7.37 -7.24 -13.47
CA VAL A 96 -6.93 -6.37 -12.37
C VAL A 96 -6.43 -5.03 -12.90
N ARG A 97 -5.60 -5.04 -13.96
CA ARG A 97 -5.08 -3.81 -14.59
C ARG A 97 -6.21 -2.97 -15.18
N ALA A 98 -7.20 -3.60 -15.79
CA ALA A 98 -8.35 -2.96 -16.41
C ALA A 98 -9.33 -2.35 -15.40
N GLY A 99 -9.15 -2.62 -14.10
CA GLY A 99 -9.91 -2.01 -13.01
C GLY A 99 -10.72 -3.02 -12.19
N ASP A 100 -10.84 -4.26 -12.63
CA ASP A 100 -11.56 -5.31 -11.91
C ASP A 100 -10.62 -6.05 -10.94
N ARG A 101 -10.30 -5.40 -9.81
CA ARG A 101 -9.26 -5.92 -8.91
C ARG A 101 -9.65 -7.18 -8.14
N GLN A 102 -10.92 -7.59 -8.16
CA GLN A 102 -11.33 -8.83 -7.47
C GLN A 102 -10.58 -10.06 -7.98
N TYR A 103 -10.13 -10.04 -9.24
CA TYR A 103 -9.34 -11.10 -9.85
C TYR A 103 -7.94 -11.26 -9.25
N ALA A 104 -7.45 -10.31 -8.44
CA ALA A 104 -6.22 -10.49 -7.69
C ALA A 104 -6.31 -11.69 -6.74
N ARG A 105 -7.51 -11.93 -6.17
CA ARG A 105 -7.75 -13.06 -5.27
C ARG A 105 -7.49 -14.39 -5.94
N ILE A 106 -7.83 -14.53 -7.22
CA ILE A 106 -7.57 -15.76 -8.00
C ILE A 106 -6.08 -16.07 -8.02
N MET A 107 -5.24 -15.07 -8.28
CA MET A 107 -3.79 -15.27 -8.32
C MET A 107 -3.23 -15.58 -6.94
N LEU A 108 -3.77 -14.97 -5.88
CA LEU A 108 -3.41 -15.29 -4.50
C LEU A 108 -3.80 -16.72 -4.12
N ASP A 109 -5.00 -17.18 -4.51
CA ASP A 109 -5.49 -18.53 -4.25
C ASP A 109 -4.67 -19.58 -5.02
N ILE A 110 -4.33 -19.32 -6.29
CA ILE A 110 -3.44 -20.18 -7.07
C ILE A 110 -2.07 -20.27 -6.39
N LEU A 111 -1.51 -19.15 -5.91
CA LEU A 111 -0.20 -19.15 -5.23
C LEU A 111 -0.23 -19.86 -3.87
N ALA A 112 -1.37 -19.81 -3.16
CA ALA A 112 -1.56 -20.45 -1.87
C ALA A 112 -1.98 -21.94 -1.96
N GLY A 113 -2.33 -22.40 -3.16
CA GLY A 113 -2.83 -23.75 -3.42
C GLY A 113 -1.77 -24.84 -3.25
N SER A 114 -2.23 -26.10 -3.23
CA SER A 114 -1.33 -27.26 -3.26
C SER A 114 -0.79 -27.54 -4.67
N GLU A 115 -1.50 -27.09 -5.71
CA GLU A 115 -1.16 -27.32 -7.12
C GLU A 115 -0.12 -26.32 -7.63
N THR A 116 1.12 -26.77 -7.74
CA THR A 116 2.28 -25.88 -7.97
C THR A 116 2.42 -25.37 -9.41
N TYR A 117 1.64 -25.90 -10.36
CA TYR A 117 1.75 -25.59 -11.80
C TYR A 117 1.58 -24.10 -12.11
N GLY A 118 0.69 -23.41 -11.38
CA GLY A 118 0.41 -21.99 -11.56
C GLY A 118 1.29 -21.04 -10.73
N HIS A 119 2.06 -21.53 -9.76
CA HIS A 119 2.65 -20.68 -8.71
C HIS A 119 3.60 -19.60 -9.26
N VAL A 120 4.48 -19.94 -10.22
CA VAL A 120 5.43 -18.97 -10.80
C VAL A 120 4.68 -17.85 -11.53
N HIS A 121 3.68 -18.21 -12.34
CA HIS A 121 2.86 -17.24 -13.08
C HIS A 121 1.98 -16.39 -12.16
N ALA A 122 1.47 -16.98 -11.07
CA ALA A 122 0.73 -16.25 -10.05
C ALA A 122 1.63 -15.20 -9.37
N ALA A 123 2.81 -15.60 -8.90
CA ALA A 123 3.77 -14.69 -8.27
C ALA A 123 4.25 -13.58 -9.23
N GLU A 124 4.57 -13.91 -10.48
CA GLU A 124 4.92 -12.92 -11.51
C GLU A 124 3.76 -11.94 -11.77
N SER A 125 2.53 -12.45 -11.85
CA SER A 125 1.37 -11.62 -12.15
C SER A 125 1.02 -10.68 -11.01
N LEU A 126 1.07 -11.17 -9.76
CA LEU A 126 0.94 -10.39 -8.53
C LEU A 126 2.03 -9.31 -8.41
N TYR A 127 3.28 -9.65 -8.74
CA TYR A 127 4.37 -8.67 -8.87
C TYR A 127 3.99 -7.56 -9.85
N LYS A 128 3.53 -7.92 -11.07
CA LYS A 128 3.19 -6.96 -12.13
C LYS A 128 2.02 -6.03 -11.77
N VAL A 129 1.08 -6.45 -10.93
CA VAL A 129 -0.05 -5.62 -10.49
C VAL A 129 0.13 -4.99 -9.10
N VAL A 130 1.29 -5.20 -8.47
CA VAL A 130 1.64 -4.68 -7.15
C VAL A 130 0.63 -5.10 -6.09
N GLU A 131 0.25 -6.38 -6.10
CA GLU A 131 -0.72 -6.94 -5.17
C GLU A 131 -0.13 -8.17 -4.50
N ILE A 132 -0.17 -8.22 -3.17
CA ILE A 132 0.36 -9.34 -2.38
C ILE A 132 -0.64 -9.82 -1.32
N GLY A 133 -1.84 -9.22 -1.23
CA GLY A 133 -2.83 -9.52 -0.21
C GLY A 133 -2.30 -9.25 1.19
N ASP A 134 -2.49 -10.23 2.08
CA ASP A 134 -1.89 -10.25 3.43
C ASP A 134 -0.39 -10.60 3.43
N GLY A 135 0.16 -10.85 2.24
CA GLY A 135 1.54 -11.23 1.99
C GLY A 135 1.90 -12.66 2.37
N THR A 136 1.00 -13.43 2.98
CA THR A 136 1.32 -14.77 3.52
C THR A 136 1.74 -15.73 2.41
N ALA A 137 0.95 -15.84 1.34
CA ALA A 137 1.28 -16.69 0.20
C ALA A 137 2.62 -16.28 -0.46
N MET A 138 2.87 -14.98 -0.56
CA MET A 138 4.08 -14.45 -1.19
C MET A 138 5.33 -14.66 -0.32
N ARG A 139 5.23 -14.49 1.01
CA ARG A 139 6.31 -14.81 1.94
C ARG A 139 6.64 -16.30 1.93
N ASN A 140 5.63 -17.18 1.93
CA ASN A 140 5.85 -18.63 1.80
C ASN A 140 6.57 -18.99 0.49
N ALA A 141 6.18 -18.36 -0.63
CA ALA A 141 6.82 -18.54 -1.93
C ALA A 141 8.28 -18.04 -1.98
N PHE A 142 8.64 -17.08 -1.12
CA PHE A 142 10.01 -16.59 -0.94
C PHE A 142 10.83 -17.49 0.00
N GLU A 143 10.24 -18.01 1.07
CA GLU A 143 10.93 -18.82 2.08
C GLU A 143 11.32 -20.22 1.59
N GLN A 144 10.57 -20.81 0.66
CA GLN A 144 10.89 -22.10 0.07
C GLN A 144 12.21 -22.10 -0.74
N ASP A 145 12.83 -23.27 -0.90
CA ASP A 145 14.07 -23.49 -1.67
C ASP A 145 13.93 -24.46 -2.85
N GLY A 146 12.72 -24.98 -3.11
CA GLY A 146 12.45 -25.99 -4.14
C GLY A 146 12.27 -25.44 -5.56
N ASN A 147 11.95 -24.15 -5.71
CA ASN A 147 11.73 -23.52 -7.02
C ASN A 147 12.34 -22.10 -7.04
N VAL A 148 13.47 -21.97 -7.73
CA VAL A 148 14.23 -20.70 -7.81
C VAL A 148 13.46 -19.62 -8.56
N SER A 149 12.78 -19.95 -9.65
CA SER A 149 11.98 -18.98 -10.41
C SER A 149 10.83 -18.40 -9.57
N LEU A 150 10.14 -19.25 -8.81
CA LEU A 150 9.10 -18.81 -7.86
C LEU A 150 9.69 -17.89 -6.79
N LYS A 151 10.84 -18.27 -6.22
CA LYS A 151 11.53 -17.47 -5.20
C LYS A 151 11.93 -16.09 -5.73
N LEU A 152 12.42 -16.01 -6.97
CA LEU A 152 12.76 -14.74 -7.61
C LEU A 152 11.52 -13.87 -7.84
N MET A 153 10.42 -14.43 -8.34
CA MET A 153 9.18 -13.66 -8.55
C MET A 153 8.59 -13.18 -7.23
N ALA A 154 8.57 -14.04 -6.21
CA ALA A 154 8.17 -13.65 -4.86
C ALA A 154 9.07 -12.54 -4.30
N SER A 155 10.39 -12.65 -4.52
CA SER A 155 11.34 -11.61 -4.12
C SER A 155 11.07 -10.28 -4.85
N GLY A 156 10.70 -10.33 -6.13
CA GLY A 156 10.29 -9.15 -6.89
C GLY A 156 9.05 -8.48 -6.31
N ALA A 157 8.00 -9.26 -6.01
CA ALA A 157 6.76 -8.75 -5.42
C ALA A 157 6.99 -8.15 -4.02
N LEU A 158 7.64 -8.90 -3.12
CA LEU A 158 7.92 -8.44 -1.75
C LEU A 158 8.89 -7.26 -1.75
N GLY A 159 9.92 -7.29 -2.59
CA GLY A 159 10.92 -6.22 -2.72
C GLY A 159 10.29 -4.91 -3.22
N ARG A 160 9.38 -4.99 -4.20
CA ARG A 160 8.57 -3.84 -4.63
C ARG A 160 7.75 -3.27 -3.47
N CYS A 161 7.19 -4.13 -2.64
CA CYS A 161 6.46 -3.74 -1.43
C CYS A 161 7.37 -3.46 -0.21
N GLY A 162 8.66 -3.16 -0.43
CA GLY A 162 9.56 -2.66 0.60
C GLY A 162 10.24 -3.72 1.48
N ASN A 163 10.24 -5.00 1.11
CA ASN A 163 10.94 -6.05 1.86
C ASN A 163 12.47 -6.00 1.59
N PRO A 164 13.30 -5.70 2.62
CA PRO A 164 14.75 -5.58 2.42
C PRO A 164 15.46 -6.92 2.17
N GLN A 165 14.98 -8.03 2.74
CA GLN A 165 15.58 -9.36 2.55
C GLN A 165 15.34 -9.86 1.12
N ALA A 166 14.14 -9.64 0.58
CA ALA A 166 13.81 -9.94 -0.80
C ALA A 166 14.70 -9.13 -1.78
N MET A 167 14.90 -7.83 -1.52
CA MET A 167 15.81 -7.00 -2.32
C MET A 167 17.27 -7.48 -2.24
N ALA A 168 17.74 -7.89 -1.06
CA ALA A 168 19.07 -8.46 -0.89
C ALA A 168 19.24 -9.75 -1.69
N TYR A 169 18.24 -10.64 -1.67
CA TYR A 169 18.24 -11.87 -2.45
C TYR A 169 18.29 -11.61 -3.97
N LEU A 170 17.53 -10.64 -4.49
CA LEU A 170 17.59 -10.24 -5.91
C LEU A 170 18.99 -9.74 -6.31
N ARG A 171 19.57 -8.86 -5.48
CA ARG A 171 20.94 -8.33 -5.71
C ARG A 171 22.01 -9.41 -5.62
N GLN A 172 21.81 -10.45 -4.81
CA GLN A 172 22.69 -11.61 -4.83
C GLN A 172 22.49 -12.45 -6.10
N SER A 173 21.24 -12.65 -6.51
CA SER A 173 20.85 -13.54 -7.60
C SER A 173 21.39 -13.12 -8.97
N VAL A 174 21.60 -11.81 -9.21
CA VAL A 174 22.26 -11.37 -10.46
C VAL A 174 23.70 -11.88 -10.61
N ARG A 175 24.33 -12.37 -9.54
CA ARG A 175 25.67 -12.96 -9.56
C ARG A 175 25.66 -14.48 -9.74
N SER A 176 24.49 -15.11 -9.83
CA SER A 176 24.32 -16.56 -9.99
C SER A 176 25.11 -17.10 -11.17
N ASP A 177 25.56 -18.35 -11.09
CA ASP A 177 26.18 -19.06 -12.23
C ASP A 177 25.14 -19.52 -13.25
N ASP A 178 23.88 -19.67 -12.85
CA ASP A 178 22.76 -19.96 -13.72
C ASP A 178 22.36 -18.70 -14.55
N PRO A 179 22.47 -18.74 -15.89
CA PRO A 179 22.12 -17.62 -16.76
C PRO A 179 20.65 -17.18 -16.64
N GLU A 180 19.72 -18.10 -16.43
CA GLU A 180 18.30 -17.78 -16.31
C GLU A 180 17.99 -17.06 -15.01
N VAL A 181 18.63 -17.47 -13.91
CA VAL A 181 18.54 -16.77 -12.61
C VAL A 181 19.07 -15.35 -12.74
N ARG A 182 20.23 -15.16 -13.41
CA ARG A 182 20.78 -13.83 -13.67
C ARG A 182 19.82 -12.97 -14.48
N ARG A 183 19.25 -13.53 -15.55
CA ARG A 183 18.29 -12.85 -16.44
C ARG A 183 17.06 -12.37 -15.68
N ILE A 184 16.41 -13.26 -14.92
CA ILE A 184 15.20 -12.92 -14.16
C ILE A 184 15.51 -11.87 -13.10
N ALA A 185 16.59 -12.04 -12.34
CA ALA A 185 16.98 -11.09 -11.30
C ALA A 185 17.28 -9.70 -11.89
N ALA A 186 17.97 -9.63 -13.03
CA ALA A 186 18.21 -8.38 -13.75
C ALA A 186 16.91 -7.76 -14.26
N TRP A 187 16.00 -8.55 -14.83
CA TRP A 187 14.69 -8.08 -15.30
C TRP A 187 13.85 -7.47 -14.16
N ILE A 188 13.85 -8.09 -12.98
CA ILE A 188 13.18 -7.56 -11.78
C ILE A 188 13.85 -6.26 -11.32
N LEU A 189 15.18 -6.26 -11.15
CA LEU A 189 15.91 -5.08 -10.69
C LEU A 189 15.80 -3.91 -11.68
N GLY A 190 15.68 -4.17 -12.99
CA GLY A 190 15.41 -3.11 -13.96
C GLY A 190 14.12 -2.32 -13.67
N ARG A 191 13.15 -2.93 -12.97
CA ARG A 191 11.83 -2.34 -12.68
C ARG A 191 11.64 -1.87 -11.24
N ILE A 192 12.43 -2.37 -10.28
CA ILE A 192 12.27 -2.05 -8.85
C ILE A 192 13.58 -1.69 -8.15
N GLY A 193 14.70 -1.83 -8.85
CA GLY A 193 16.02 -1.49 -8.35
C GLY A 193 16.27 0.02 -8.36
N ALA A 194 17.45 0.39 -7.90
CA ALA A 194 17.90 1.77 -7.87
C ALA A 194 19.08 1.97 -8.83
N ARG A 195 19.42 3.23 -9.14
CA ARG A 195 20.59 3.57 -9.98
C ARG A 195 21.90 2.96 -9.45
N THR A 196 21.99 2.67 -8.15
CA THR A 196 23.15 1.99 -7.55
C THR A 196 23.34 0.55 -8.04
N ASP A 197 22.28 -0.10 -8.53
CA ASP A 197 22.32 -1.47 -9.06
C ASP A 197 22.98 -1.55 -10.46
N ILE A 198 23.07 -0.43 -11.19
CA ILE A 198 23.69 -0.33 -12.54
C ILE A 198 25.11 -0.92 -12.56
N SER A 199 25.93 -0.54 -11.57
CA SER A 199 27.34 -0.96 -11.50
C SER A 199 27.48 -2.48 -11.42
N THR A 200 26.60 -3.14 -10.65
CA THR A 200 26.59 -4.59 -10.49
C THR A 200 26.11 -5.26 -11.76
N LEU A 201 25.04 -4.76 -12.39
CA LEU A 201 24.53 -5.32 -13.64
C LEU A 201 25.57 -5.23 -14.78
N LYS A 202 26.27 -4.10 -14.92
CA LYS A 202 27.37 -3.94 -15.90
C LYS A 202 28.49 -4.96 -15.71
N GLN A 203 28.85 -5.28 -14.46
CA GLN A 203 29.87 -6.31 -14.18
C GLN A 203 29.44 -7.72 -14.61
N GLN A 204 28.14 -8.00 -14.69
CA GLN A 204 27.63 -9.31 -15.10
C GLN A 204 27.39 -9.41 -16.61
N LEU A 205 27.35 -8.28 -17.32
CA LEU A 205 27.09 -8.25 -18.77
C LEU A 205 28.06 -9.12 -19.59
N PRO A 206 29.39 -9.17 -19.33
CA PRO A 206 30.32 -10.05 -20.05
C PRO A 206 30.05 -11.55 -19.87
N ARG A 207 29.24 -11.95 -18.87
CA ARG A 207 28.86 -13.34 -18.61
C ARG A 207 27.58 -13.75 -19.35
N SER A 208 27.14 -12.96 -20.32
CA SER A 208 25.93 -13.17 -21.12
C SER A 208 26.32 -13.40 -22.58
N ASP A 209 26.65 -14.65 -22.89
CA ASP A 209 27.10 -15.07 -24.24
C ASP A 209 25.93 -15.12 -25.23
N GLU A 210 24.76 -15.56 -24.77
CA GLU A 210 23.56 -15.61 -25.58
C GLU A 210 23.01 -14.20 -25.83
N LYS A 211 22.70 -13.93 -27.10
CA LYS A 211 22.23 -12.63 -27.57
C LYS A 211 21.00 -12.14 -26.83
N LEU A 212 19.99 -13.00 -26.66
CA LEU A 212 18.75 -12.65 -25.97
C LEU A 212 19.00 -12.30 -24.50
N LEU A 213 19.78 -13.12 -23.78
CA LEU A 213 20.15 -12.86 -22.38
C LEU A 213 20.89 -11.53 -22.21
N ARG A 214 21.79 -11.22 -23.14
CA ARG A 214 22.52 -9.94 -23.15
C ARG A 214 21.55 -8.76 -23.33
N ALA A 215 20.60 -8.88 -24.27
CA ALA A 215 19.59 -7.86 -24.50
C ALA A 215 18.76 -7.59 -23.25
N TYR A 216 18.33 -8.63 -22.51
CA TYR A 216 17.63 -8.43 -21.23
C TYR A 216 18.43 -7.61 -20.22
N MET A 217 19.72 -7.91 -20.07
CA MET A 217 20.59 -7.18 -19.14
C MET A 217 20.76 -5.71 -19.57
N GLN A 218 20.96 -5.46 -20.87
CA GLN A 218 21.06 -4.11 -21.45
C GLN A 218 19.76 -3.32 -21.26
N HIS A 219 18.60 -3.95 -21.49
CA HIS A 219 17.31 -3.30 -21.33
C HIS A 219 16.98 -3.01 -19.86
N SER A 220 17.39 -3.87 -18.92
CA SER A 220 17.32 -3.59 -17.49
C SER A 220 18.20 -2.42 -17.07
N LEU A 221 19.39 -2.28 -17.67
CA LEU A 221 20.24 -1.10 -17.47
C LEU A 221 19.56 0.17 -18.00
N ALA A 222 18.93 0.09 -19.18
CA ALA A 222 18.15 1.20 -19.74
C ALA A 222 17.02 1.65 -18.79
N ALA A 223 16.27 0.71 -18.23
CA ALA A 223 15.18 1.00 -17.29
C ALA A 223 15.67 1.63 -15.96
N LEU A 224 16.92 1.38 -15.57
CA LEU A 224 17.56 2.07 -14.45
C LEU A 224 18.13 3.44 -14.82
N GLY A 225 18.02 3.85 -16.09
CA GLY A 225 18.52 5.12 -16.62
C GLY A 225 20.03 5.13 -16.90
N ASP A 226 20.58 3.99 -17.34
CA ASP A 226 21.95 3.88 -17.85
C ASP A 226 22.01 4.29 -19.35
N PRO A 227 22.87 5.25 -19.73
CA PRO A 227 22.98 5.71 -21.12
C PRO A 227 23.38 4.62 -22.12
N ASP A 228 24.36 3.77 -21.77
CA ASP A 228 24.82 2.69 -22.65
C ASP A 228 23.69 1.66 -22.84
N GLY A 229 22.93 1.37 -21.78
CA GLY A 229 21.73 0.55 -21.84
C GLY A 229 20.67 1.11 -22.81
N LEU A 230 20.44 2.44 -22.80
CA LEU A 230 19.50 3.10 -23.71
C LEU A 230 19.97 3.02 -25.18
N GLU A 231 21.27 3.20 -25.44
CA GLU A 231 21.85 3.05 -26.78
C GLU A 231 21.66 1.62 -27.31
N GLU A 232 21.98 0.61 -26.49
CA GLU A 232 21.81 -0.80 -26.85
C GLU A 232 20.32 -1.17 -27.02
N LEU A 233 19.43 -0.62 -26.20
CA LEU A 233 17.99 -0.77 -26.36
C LEU A 233 17.53 -0.23 -27.73
N ALA A 234 18.01 0.94 -28.13
CA ALA A 234 17.69 1.53 -29.44
C ALA A 234 18.16 0.66 -30.61
N ILE A 235 19.36 0.05 -30.49
CA ILE A 235 19.88 -0.90 -31.48
C ILE A 235 18.99 -2.15 -31.53
N ASN A 236 18.67 -2.73 -30.37
CA ASN A 236 17.92 -3.97 -30.25
C ASN A 236 16.48 -3.88 -30.79
N LEU A 237 15.89 -2.68 -30.87
CA LEU A 237 14.59 -2.45 -31.54
C LEU A 237 14.59 -2.77 -33.04
N THR A 238 15.76 -2.85 -33.67
CA THR A 238 15.92 -3.15 -35.11
C THR A 238 16.60 -4.49 -35.37
N ASP A 239 16.79 -5.29 -34.33
CA ASP A 239 17.49 -6.57 -34.42
C ASP A 239 16.79 -7.54 -35.39
N SER A 240 17.50 -8.47 -36.01
CA SER A 240 16.87 -9.47 -36.89
C SER A 240 16.02 -10.50 -36.14
N ASP A 241 16.33 -10.77 -34.87
CA ASP A 241 15.59 -11.69 -34.01
C ASP A 241 14.33 -11.00 -33.46
N PRO A 242 13.12 -11.50 -33.78
CA PRO A 242 11.88 -10.90 -33.29
C PRO A 242 11.75 -10.94 -31.76
N ALA A 243 12.35 -11.91 -31.07
CA ALA A 243 12.32 -11.95 -29.60
C ALA A 243 13.08 -10.74 -29.02
N VAL A 244 14.27 -10.44 -29.54
CA VAL A 244 15.08 -9.30 -29.12
C VAL A 244 14.33 -7.98 -29.33
N ARG A 245 13.73 -7.78 -30.52
CA ARG A 245 12.93 -6.58 -30.82
C ARG A 245 11.71 -6.44 -29.93
N THR A 246 10.99 -7.53 -29.65
CA THR A 246 9.79 -7.55 -28.80
C THR A 246 10.11 -7.11 -27.36
N TYR A 247 11.20 -7.64 -26.80
CA TYR A 247 11.64 -7.25 -25.46
C TYR A 247 12.19 -5.82 -25.41
N ALA A 248 12.95 -5.40 -26.43
CA ALA A 248 13.41 -4.02 -26.54
C ALA A 248 12.23 -3.04 -26.57
N ALA A 249 11.18 -3.35 -27.35
CA ALA A 249 9.96 -2.55 -27.41
C ALA A 249 9.28 -2.45 -26.04
N THR A 250 9.15 -3.56 -25.31
CA THR A 250 8.56 -3.55 -23.95
C THR A 250 9.34 -2.63 -23.01
N PHE A 251 10.66 -2.78 -22.96
CA PHE A 251 11.51 -1.99 -22.08
C PHE A 251 11.65 -0.54 -22.52
N ALA A 252 11.41 -0.19 -23.78
CA ALA A 252 11.38 1.21 -24.22
C ALA A 252 10.32 2.01 -23.44
N GLY A 253 9.15 1.38 -23.20
CA GLY A 253 8.10 1.96 -22.35
C GLY A 253 8.54 2.05 -20.88
N ASP A 254 9.11 0.98 -20.32
CA ASP A 254 9.57 0.94 -18.92
C ASP A 254 10.69 1.95 -18.63
N ALA A 255 11.64 2.10 -19.57
CA ALA A 255 12.75 3.03 -19.50
C ALA A 255 12.37 4.48 -19.85
N ARG A 256 11.13 4.71 -20.27
CA ARG A 256 10.65 6.01 -20.76
C ARG A 256 11.54 6.57 -21.88
N ALA A 257 12.02 5.71 -22.78
CA ALA A 257 12.92 6.06 -23.88
C ALA A 257 12.16 6.80 -24.99
N VAL A 258 11.88 8.09 -24.78
CA VAL A 258 11.13 8.93 -25.72
C VAL A 258 11.85 9.10 -27.07
N GLU A 259 13.17 9.00 -27.07
CA GLU A 259 14.04 9.13 -28.24
C GLU A 259 13.88 8.01 -29.27
N VAL A 260 13.38 6.83 -28.86
CA VAL A 260 13.15 5.70 -29.78
C VAL A 260 11.73 5.66 -30.35
N ALA A 261 10.92 6.70 -30.10
CA ALA A 261 9.52 6.73 -30.52
C ALA A 261 9.33 6.56 -32.02
N ASP A 262 10.19 7.12 -32.86
CA ASP A 262 10.08 6.94 -34.31
C ASP A 262 10.36 5.49 -34.72
N THR A 263 11.33 4.81 -34.11
CA THR A 263 11.57 3.38 -34.33
C THR A 263 10.35 2.55 -33.93
N LEU A 264 9.75 2.84 -32.76
CA LEU A 264 8.53 2.17 -32.31
C LEU A 264 7.34 2.39 -33.27
N LYS A 265 7.20 3.59 -33.87
CA LYS A 265 6.17 3.86 -34.90
C LYS A 265 6.35 2.96 -36.12
N HIS A 266 7.59 2.73 -36.57
CA HIS A 266 7.86 1.80 -37.68
C HIS A 266 7.54 0.34 -37.30
N MET A 267 7.79 -0.04 -36.04
CA MET A 267 7.47 -1.39 -35.54
C MET A 267 5.97 -1.69 -35.46
N LEU A 268 5.08 -0.69 -35.57
CA LEU A 268 3.63 -0.94 -35.69
C LEU A 268 3.26 -1.79 -36.92
N ASP A 269 4.15 -1.86 -37.90
CA ASP A 269 4.02 -2.68 -39.11
C ASP A 269 4.99 -3.87 -39.11
N ASP A 270 5.55 -4.25 -37.95
CA ASP A 270 6.44 -5.42 -37.84
C ASP A 270 5.69 -6.71 -38.23
N SER A 271 6.38 -7.54 -39.01
CA SER A 271 5.88 -8.86 -39.43
C SER A 271 5.62 -9.82 -38.27
N HIS A 272 6.28 -9.63 -37.12
CA HIS A 272 6.04 -10.39 -35.92
C HIS A 272 4.98 -9.70 -35.05
N PRO A 273 3.78 -10.31 -34.86
CA PRO A 273 2.66 -9.64 -34.21
C PRO A 273 2.97 -9.12 -32.80
N ASP A 274 3.71 -9.88 -31.98
CA ASP A 274 4.00 -9.48 -30.60
C ASP A 274 4.95 -8.28 -30.53
N ALA A 275 5.87 -8.14 -31.50
CA ALA A 275 6.74 -6.96 -31.59
C ALA A 275 5.91 -5.69 -31.89
N ALA A 276 4.93 -5.79 -32.81
CA ALA A 276 4.01 -4.70 -33.11
C ALA A 276 3.11 -4.34 -31.93
N ILE A 277 2.60 -5.34 -31.19
CA ILE A 277 1.80 -5.15 -29.97
C ILE A 277 2.61 -4.41 -28.90
N ARG A 278 3.85 -4.84 -28.63
CA ARG A 278 4.72 -4.19 -27.64
C ARG A 278 5.12 -2.78 -28.07
N ALA A 279 5.32 -2.53 -29.36
CA ALA A 279 5.57 -1.19 -29.87
C ALA A 279 4.36 -0.26 -29.67
N ALA A 280 3.15 -0.73 -29.98
CA ALA A 280 1.91 0.00 -29.75
C ALA A 280 1.71 0.33 -28.27
N GLN A 281 1.91 -0.64 -27.39
CA GLN A 281 1.87 -0.46 -25.94
C GLN A 281 2.84 0.63 -25.48
N SER A 282 4.11 0.53 -25.87
CA SER A 282 5.15 1.47 -25.43
C SER A 282 4.91 2.88 -25.94
N LEU A 283 4.40 3.07 -27.16
CA LEU A 283 4.00 4.38 -27.65
C LEU A 283 2.90 5.01 -26.79
N LEU A 284 1.88 4.24 -26.40
CA LEU A 284 0.81 4.72 -25.52
C LEU A 284 1.35 5.08 -24.14
N VAL A 285 2.23 4.25 -23.57
CA VAL A 285 2.93 4.54 -22.31
C VAL A 285 3.71 5.85 -22.42
N LEU A 286 4.58 5.99 -23.43
CA LEU A 286 5.43 7.18 -23.62
C LEU A 286 4.59 8.45 -23.87
N SER A 287 3.39 8.32 -24.43
CA SER A 287 2.47 9.45 -24.62
C SER A 287 1.72 9.87 -23.35
N SER A 288 1.71 9.01 -22.33
CA SER A 288 1.10 9.29 -21.03
C SER A 288 2.14 9.88 -20.07
N PRO A 289 1.75 10.74 -19.11
CA PRO A 289 2.65 11.21 -18.06
C PRO A 289 3.31 10.04 -17.31
N ALA A 290 4.51 10.27 -16.79
CA ALA A 290 5.13 9.30 -15.89
C ALA A 290 4.22 9.06 -14.66
N PRO A 291 4.17 7.82 -14.13
CA PRO A 291 3.48 7.56 -12.87
C PRO A 291 4.01 8.46 -11.74
N ALA A 292 3.15 8.78 -10.76
CA ALA A 292 3.57 9.47 -9.55
C ALA A 292 4.75 8.74 -8.88
N ASP A 293 5.65 9.49 -8.25
CA ASP A 293 6.86 8.92 -7.65
C ASP A 293 6.49 7.88 -6.59
N SER A 294 6.90 6.63 -6.81
CA SER A 294 6.69 5.53 -5.87
C SER A 294 7.24 5.84 -4.46
N ALA A 295 8.23 6.74 -4.36
CA ALA A 295 8.82 7.19 -3.10
C ALA A 295 8.10 8.40 -2.45
N GLU A 296 7.08 8.96 -3.10
CA GLU A 296 6.36 10.15 -2.62
C GLU A 296 5.74 9.96 -1.24
N ASP A 297 5.77 11.01 -0.42
CA ASP A 297 5.01 11.11 0.82
C ASP A 297 3.78 11.98 0.60
N ILE A 298 2.63 11.34 0.36
CA ILE A 298 1.36 12.04 0.13
C ILE A 298 0.79 12.37 1.50
N SER A 299 0.83 13.63 1.92
CA SER A 299 0.33 14.07 3.23
C SER A 299 -0.59 15.29 3.09
N GLN A 300 -1.87 15.12 3.43
CA GLN A 300 -2.88 16.15 3.23
C GLN A 300 -3.76 16.33 4.47
N LEU A 301 -3.90 17.58 4.93
CA LEU A 301 -4.93 17.92 5.90
C LEU A 301 -6.29 17.95 5.19
N LEU A 302 -6.96 16.80 5.16
CA LEU A 302 -8.13 16.56 4.33
C LEU A 302 -9.42 17.11 4.95
N TYR A 303 -9.69 16.76 6.20
CA TYR A 303 -10.84 17.26 6.94
C TYR A 303 -10.42 18.40 7.84
N ARG A 304 -10.54 19.62 7.33
CA ARG A 304 -10.16 20.84 8.04
C ARG A 304 -11.27 21.27 9.00
N ALA A 305 -10.91 21.43 10.26
CA ALA A 305 -11.78 22.00 11.27
C ALA A 305 -12.22 23.43 10.87
N THR A 306 -13.45 23.77 11.21
CA THR A 306 -14.04 25.11 11.05
C THR A 306 -14.71 25.52 12.37
N GLU A 307 -15.22 26.73 12.47
CA GLU A 307 -16.02 27.13 13.64
C GLU A 307 -17.27 26.25 13.82
N SER A 308 -17.95 25.91 12.71
CA SER A 308 -19.15 25.06 12.74
C SER A 308 -18.85 23.58 12.97
N ASN A 309 -17.70 23.11 12.50
CA ASN A 309 -17.21 21.74 12.64
C ASN A 309 -15.80 21.75 13.23
N PRO A 310 -15.66 21.98 14.53
CA PRO A 310 -14.36 22.27 15.13
C PRO A 310 -13.49 21.02 15.32
N ARG A 311 -14.04 19.82 15.13
CA ARG A 311 -13.33 18.55 15.33
C ARG A 311 -13.69 17.51 14.27
N TYR A 312 -12.66 17.03 13.58
CA TYR A 312 -12.65 15.83 12.76
C TYR A 312 -11.60 14.88 13.32
N THR A 313 -12.04 13.81 13.99
CA THR A 313 -11.16 12.84 14.65
C THR A 313 -11.62 11.42 14.38
N GLU A 314 -10.80 10.45 14.82
CA GLU A 314 -11.19 9.04 14.86
C GLU A 314 -11.60 8.51 13.48
N GLY A 315 -10.65 8.54 12.54
CA GLY A 315 -10.87 8.12 11.16
C GLY A 315 -10.58 6.64 10.92
N SER A 316 -11.09 6.10 9.82
CA SER A 316 -10.71 4.78 9.30
C SER A 316 -10.74 4.81 7.78
N ILE A 317 -9.79 4.10 7.17
CA ILE A 317 -9.61 4.04 5.72
C ILE A 317 -9.79 2.59 5.30
N LEU A 318 -10.40 2.38 4.14
CA LEU A 318 -10.54 1.08 3.49
C LEU A 318 -10.24 1.21 1.99
N ALA A 319 -9.60 0.20 1.41
CA ALA A 319 -9.54 0.05 -0.04
C ALA A 319 -10.75 -0.74 -0.55
N LEU A 320 -11.46 -0.17 -1.53
CA LEU A 320 -12.53 -0.84 -2.25
C LEU A 320 -11.95 -1.78 -3.31
N ASN A 321 -12.76 -2.70 -3.82
CA ASN A 321 -12.39 -3.61 -4.90
C ASN A 321 -12.11 -2.86 -6.21
N SER A 322 -12.69 -1.67 -6.43
CA SER A 322 -12.31 -0.78 -7.52
C SER A 322 -10.86 -0.27 -7.38
N GLY A 323 -10.33 -0.31 -6.16
CA GLY A 323 -9.06 0.28 -5.80
C GLY A 323 -9.12 1.69 -5.26
N GLU A 324 -10.31 2.28 -5.20
CA GLU A 324 -10.53 3.55 -4.54
C GLU A 324 -10.31 3.42 -3.03
N LEU A 325 -9.84 4.51 -2.43
CA LEU A 325 -9.79 4.65 -0.98
C LEU A 325 -11.09 5.27 -0.50
N LEU A 326 -11.76 4.63 0.45
CA LEU A 326 -12.84 5.22 1.24
C LEU A 326 -12.27 5.67 2.59
N PHE A 327 -12.32 6.97 2.87
CA PHE A 327 -11.85 7.52 4.14
C PHE A 327 -13.02 8.14 4.92
N ALA A 328 -13.42 7.46 6.01
CA ALA A 328 -14.45 7.91 6.94
C ALA A 328 -13.84 8.57 8.19
N VAL A 329 -14.52 9.58 8.73
CA VAL A 329 -14.11 10.31 9.95
C VAL A 329 -15.33 10.76 10.75
N THR A 330 -15.16 10.92 12.07
CA THR A 330 -16.18 11.53 12.91
C THR A 330 -16.14 13.05 12.76
N GLU A 331 -17.24 13.66 12.31
CA GLU A 331 -17.45 15.10 12.23
C GLU A 331 -18.26 15.57 13.44
N PHE A 332 -17.62 16.29 14.35
CA PHE A 332 -18.27 16.95 15.47
C PHE A 332 -18.77 18.34 15.08
N ARG A 333 -19.81 18.81 15.78
CA ARG A 333 -20.45 20.12 15.59
C ARG A 333 -20.41 20.94 16.86
N ASP A 334 -20.39 22.26 16.69
CA ASP A 334 -20.49 23.30 17.72
C ASP A 334 -19.32 23.37 18.70
N THR A 335 -18.85 22.25 19.25
CA THR A 335 -17.71 22.19 20.19
C THR A 335 -16.84 20.96 19.91
N THR A 336 -15.65 20.93 20.49
CA THR A 336 -14.72 19.79 20.38
C THR A 336 -14.86 18.76 21.49
N SER A 337 -15.87 18.91 22.35
CA SER A 337 -16.17 17.95 23.41
C SER A 337 -16.44 16.55 22.84
N ASP A 338 -15.99 15.51 23.56
CA ASP A 338 -16.35 14.11 23.27
C ASP A 338 -17.86 13.85 23.35
N PHE A 339 -18.64 14.76 23.92
CA PHE A 339 -20.10 14.67 24.06
C PHE A 339 -20.86 15.57 23.08
N ALA A 340 -20.15 16.34 22.25
CA ALA A 340 -20.78 17.19 21.25
C ALA A 340 -21.47 16.33 20.18
N LYS A 341 -22.50 16.89 19.54
CA LYS A 341 -23.22 16.25 18.45
C LYS A 341 -22.23 15.91 17.32
N ALA A 342 -22.26 14.68 16.84
CA ALA A 342 -21.39 14.25 15.75
C ALA A 342 -22.08 13.25 14.84
N ARG A 343 -21.54 13.12 13.63
CA ARG A 343 -21.93 12.12 12.61
C ARG A 343 -20.67 11.58 11.93
N ILE A 344 -20.77 10.48 11.20
CA ILE A 344 -19.65 9.96 10.40
C ILE A 344 -19.82 10.39 8.95
N VAL A 345 -18.78 11.01 8.42
CA VAL A 345 -18.70 11.50 7.04
C VAL A 345 -17.56 10.80 6.32
N SER A 346 -17.63 10.74 4.99
CA SER A 346 -16.61 10.09 4.16
C SER A 346 -16.27 10.88 2.90
N ARG A 347 -15.10 10.57 2.34
CA ARG A 347 -14.64 11.00 1.01
C ARG A 347 -14.00 9.80 0.32
N ARG A 348 -13.98 9.80 -1.01
CA ARG A 348 -13.35 8.76 -1.84
C ARG A 348 -12.20 9.32 -2.66
N SER A 349 -11.20 8.50 -2.96
CA SER A 349 -10.08 8.84 -3.83
C SER A 349 -9.78 7.69 -4.80
N SER A 350 -9.71 7.98 -6.08
CA SER A 350 -9.38 7.02 -7.15
C SER A 350 -7.91 7.05 -7.57
N ASP A 351 -7.11 7.96 -7.02
CA ASP A 351 -5.73 8.23 -7.41
C ASP A 351 -4.72 8.01 -6.28
N GLY A 352 -5.07 7.17 -5.28
CA GLY A 352 -4.17 6.85 -4.18
C GLY A 352 -4.08 7.94 -3.09
N GLY A 353 -5.02 8.89 -3.10
CA GLY A 353 -5.16 9.93 -2.07
C GLY A 353 -4.65 11.30 -2.49
N HIS A 354 -4.33 11.52 -3.77
CA HIS A 354 -3.93 12.83 -4.29
C HIS A 354 -5.12 13.78 -4.37
N THR A 355 -6.26 13.28 -4.87
CA THR A 355 -7.52 14.03 -4.92
C THR A 355 -8.63 13.26 -4.23
N TRP A 356 -9.64 14.00 -3.75
CA TRP A 356 -10.72 13.46 -2.94
C TRP A 356 -12.06 14.02 -3.39
N SER A 357 -13.08 13.15 -3.43
CA SER A 357 -14.46 13.52 -3.70
C SER A 357 -14.99 14.54 -2.70
N GLU A 358 -16.15 15.12 -3.02
CA GLU A 358 -16.96 15.84 -2.04
C GLU A 358 -17.33 14.95 -0.86
N LYS A 359 -17.56 15.61 0.28
CA LYS A 359 -17.92 14.96 1.55
C LYS A 359 -19.34 14.39 1.46
N SER A 360 -19.50 13.11 1.80
CA SER A 360 -20.80 12.44 1.96
C SER A 360 -21.02 12.03 3.42
N VAL A 361 -22.27 11.84 3.83
CA VAL A 361 -22.59 11.28 5.15
C VAL A 361 -22.71 9.78 5.06
N LEU A 362 -22.01 9.07 5.94
CA LEU A 362 -22.04 7.60 6.02
C LEU A 362 -22.95 7.11 7.16
N GLN A 363 -22.95 7.80 8.29
CA GLN A 363 -23.81 7.52 9.45
C GLN A 363 -24.25 8.82 10.09
N GLU A 364 -25.56 9.10 10.04
CA GLU A 364 -26.15 10.22 10.79
C GLU A 364 -26.16 9.92 12.29
N ASN A 365 -26.33 10.98 13.09
CA ASN A 365 -26.39 10.85 14.53
C ASN A 365 -27.68 10.14 14.98
N THR A 366 -27.54 8.93 15.48
CA THR A 366 -28.64 8.14 16.08
C THR A 366 -28.58 8.11 17.60
N GLY A 367 -27.53 8.68 18.21
CA GLY A 367 -27.31 8.70 19.65
C GLY A 367 -27.95 9.88 20.36
N GLY A 368 -28.23 9.71 21.66
CA GLY A 368 -28.65 10.81 22.53
C GLY A 368 -27.67 11.97 22.55
N MET A 369 -26.37 11.69 22.41
CA MET A 369 -25.29 12.65 22.26
C MET A 369 -24.71 12.60 20.85
N ASN A 370 -24.02 11.52 20.46
CA ASN A 370 -23.35 11.43 19.17
C ASN A 370 -23.17 10.01 18.64
N VAL A 371 -22.66 9.93 17.41
CA VAL A 371 -22.02 8.75 16.85
C VAL A 371 -20.57 9.07 16.48
N MET A 372 -19.63 8.16 16.76
CA MET A 372 -18.18 8.43 16.64
C MET A 372 -17.35 7.15 16.46
N SER A 373 -16.02 7.30 16.39
CA SER A 373 -15.04 6.20 16.38
C SER A 373 -15.30 5.11 15.33
N VAL A 374 -15.17 5.47 14.05
CA VAL A 374 -15.41 4.54 12.95
C VAL A 374 -14.29 3.51 12.80
N THR A 375 -14.66 2.27 12.50
CA THR A 375 -13.74 1.24 11.96
C THR A 375 -14.36 0.65 10.69
N LEU A 376 -13.62 0.66 9.58
CA LEU A 376 -14.00 -0.01 8.34
C LEU A 376 -13.19 -1.29 8.16
N ARG A 377 -13.84 -2.43 7.91
CA ARG A 377 -13.17 -3.71 7.66
C ARG A 377 -13.84 -4.49 6.54
N ARG A 378 -13.05 -5.08 5.66
CA ARG A 378 -13.53 -6.15 4.79
C ARG A 378 -13.59 -7.43 5.61
N LEU A 379 -14.77 -8.04 5.66
CA LEU A 379 -15.03 -9.26 6.42
C LEU A 379 -14.61 -10.51 5.61
N PRO A 380 -14.46 -11.69 6.27
CA PRO A 380 -14.14 -12.94 5.58
C PRO A 380 -15.03 -13.31 4.39
N ASN A 381 -16.29 -12.87 4.37
CA ASN A 381 -17.22 -13.08 3.27
C ASN A 381 -17.19 -11.94 2.21
N ASP A 382 -16.13 -11.15 2.17
CA ASP A 382 -15.90 -9.99 1.31
C ASP A 382 -16.84 -8.78 1.49
N SER A 383 -17.86 -8.87 2.34
CA SER A 383 -18.68 -7.72 2.71
C SER A 383 -17.87 -6.68 3.48
N ILE A 384 -18.32 -5.43 3.49
CA ILE A 384 -17.66 -4.34 4.24
C ILE A 384 -18.45 -4.04 5.50
N ALA A 385 -17.80 -4.16 6.66
CA ALA A 385 -18.32 -3.74 7.94
C ALA A 385 -17.92 -2.29 8.25
N MET A 386 -18.90 -1.49 8.68
CA MET A 386 -18.69 -0.23 9.37
C MET A 386 -19.10 -0.40 10.83
N PHE A 387 -18.11 -0.33 11.72
CA PHE A 387 -18.34 -0.23 13.15
C PHE A 387 -18.35 1.23 13.57
N TYR A 388 -19.23 1.58 14.51
CA TYR A 388 -19.27 2.92 15.09
C TYR A 388 -19.85 2.89 16.50
N LEU A 389 -19.39 3.82 17.32
CA LEU A 389 -19.96 4.04 18.64
C LEU A 389 -21.20 4.91 18.54
N GLN A 390 -22.22 4.60 19.33
CA GLN A 390 -23.36 5.45 19.62
C GLN A 390 -23.33 5.84 21.09
N LYS A 391 -23.18 7.14 21.36
CA LYS A 391 -23.16 7.72 22.70
C LYS A 391 -24.52 8.28 23.04
N ASN A 392 -25.14 7.77 24.10
CA ASN A 392 -26.42 8.25 24.59
C ASN A 392 -26.26 9.07 25.88
N SER A 393 -25.33 8.68 26.76
CA SER A 393 -25.07 9.38 28.03
C SER A 393 -23.65 9.10 28.55
N HIS A 394 -23.32 9.60 29.74
CA HIS A 394 -22.05 9.31 30.43
C HIS A 394 -21.91 7.85 30.90
N SER A 395 -23.01 7.10 30.94
CA SER A 395 -23.05 5.69 31.34
C SER A 395 -23.57 4.76 30.23
N ASP A 396 -23.74 5.29 29.01
CA ASP A 396 -24.27 4.52 27.88
C ASP A 396 -23.57 4.91 26.58
N LEU A 397 -22.60 4.07 26.21
CA LEU A 397 -21.83 4.14 24.97
C LEU A 397 -21.75 2.73 24.39
N ARG A 398 -22.32 2.55 23.21
CA ARG A 398 -22.50 1.24 22.59
C ARG A 398 -21.80 1.16 21.24
N LEU A 399 -21.15 0.04 20.94
CA LEU A 399 -20.64 -0.25 19.60
C LEU A 399 -21.73 -0.94 18.77
N TYR A 400 -21.89 -0.46 17.54
CA TYR A 400 -22.71 -1.09 16.51
C TYR A 400 -21.86 -1.47 15.30
N ILE A 401 -22.32 -2.48 14.57
CA ILE A 401 -21.83 -2.82 13.23
C ILE A 401 -22.97 -2.67 12.23
N ARG A 402 -22.67 -2.13 11.05
CA ARG A 402 -23.51 -2.24 9.85
C ARG A 402 -22.70 -2.86 8.73
N VAL A 403 -23.33 -3.67 7.89
CA VAL A 403 -22.67 -4.40 6.81
C VAL A 403 -23.15 -3.90 5.45
N SER A 404 -22.21 -3.74 4.51
CA SER A 404 -22.43 -3.42 3.11
C SER A 404 -22.06 -4.62 2.24
N ASN A 405 -22.91 -4.95 1.28
CA ASN A 405 -22.66 -5.97 0.25
C ASN A 405 -22.47 -5.34 -1.15
N ASP A 406 -22.28 -4.01 -1.20
CA ASP A 406 -22.24 -3.21 -2.42
C ASP A 406 -21.06 -2.21 -2.41
N GLU A 407 -19.91 -2.67 -1.91
CA GLU A 407 -18.66 -1.88 -1.83
C GLU A 407 -18.83 -0.52 -1.13
N ALA A 408 -19.54 -0.54 0.01
CA ALA A 408 -19.83 0.61 0.85
C ALA A 408 -20.63 1.72 0.13
N ALA A 409 -21.44 1.35 -0.89
CA ALA A 409 -22.43 2.24 -1.45
C ALA A 409 -23.62 2.43 -0.50
N SER A 410 -24.02 1.36 0.20
CA SER A 410 -25.02 1.42 1.27
C SER A 410 -24.68 0.44 2.41
N PHE A 411 -25.21 0.72 3.60
CA PHE A 411 -25.03 -0.13 4.78
C PHE A 411 -26.39 -0.60 5.28
N GLY A 412 -26.52 -1.88 5.62
CA GLY A 412 -27.75 -2.47 6.17
C GLY A 412 -28.08 -2.01 7.58
N GLU A 413 -29.03 -2.70 8.23
CA GLU A 413 -29.45 -2.40 9.60
C GLU A 413 -28.33 -2.61 10.62
N PRO A 414 -28.31 -1.82 11.72
CA PRO A 414 -27.29 -1.94 12.74
C PRO A 414 -27.51 -3.16 13.65
N VAL A 415 -26.41 -3.87 13.94
CA VAL A 415 -26.35 -4.93 14.94
C VAL A 415 -25.56 -4.41 16.15
N LEU A 416 -26.11 -4.60 17.35
CA LEU A 416 -25.46 -4.21 18.61
C LEU A 416 -24.31 -5.17 18.93
N VAL A 417 -23.11 -4.64 19.13
CA VAL A 417 -21.92 -5.42 19.50
C VAL A 417 -21.75 -5.48 21.03
N THR A 418 -21.88 -4.34 21.71
CA THR A 418 -21.70 -4.24 23.16
C THR A 418 -23.04 -4.31 23.89
N SER A 419 -23.56 -5.52 24.12
CA SER A 419 -24.88 -5.73 24.73
C SER A 419 -24.94 -5.42 26.24
N ASN A 420 -23.81 -5.51 26.94
CA ASN A 420 -23.72 -5.26 28.39
C ASN A 420 -23.95 -3.78 28.71
N ASP A 421 -24.52 -3.47 29.87
CA ASP A 421 -24.67 -2.07 30.31
C ASP A 421 -23.35 -1.39 30.63
N GLY A 422 -23.27 -0.10 30.31
CA GLY A 422 -22.15 0.76 30.64
C GLY A 422 -21.64 1.59 29.46
N TYR A 423 -20.44 2.11 29.65
CA TYR A 423 -19.76 2.98 28.71
C TYR A 423 -18.58 2.23 28.09
N HIS A 424 -18.74 1.75 26.85
CA HIS A 424 -17.78 0.88 26.16
C HIS A 424 -17.06 1.64 25.05
N VAL A 425 -15.84 2.08 25.30
CA VAL A 425 -15.01 2.76 24.31
C VAL A 425 -14.32 1.74 23.42
N VAL A 426 -14.55 1.84 22.12
CA VAL A 426 -13.77 1.14 21.09
C VAL A 426 -13.15 2.21 20.21
N ASN A 427 -11.83 2.31 20.24
CA ASN A 427 -11.12 3.34 19.50
C ASN A 427 -11.28 3.12 17.97
N ASN A 428 -11.03 4.16 17.16
CA ASN A 428 -11.12 4.06 15.71
C ASN A 428 -10.17 2.98 15.16
N ASP A 429 -10.57 2.35 14.06
CA ASP A 429 -9.74 1.38 13.37
C ASP A 429 -9.24 0.22 14.26
N ARG A 430 -10.02 -0.28 15.23
CA ARG A 430 -9.53 -1.28 16.22
C ARG A 430 -10.08 -2.70 16.12
N VAL A 431 -11.12 -2.94 15.33
CA VAL A 431 -11.64 -4.30 15.13
C VAL A 431 -10.65 -5.13 14.32
N THR A 432 -10.29 -6.31 14.84
CA THR A 432 -9.32 -7.24 14.24
C THR A 432 -10.02 -8.52 13.82
N ILE A 433 -9.61 -9.07 12.68
CA ILE A 433 -10.06 -10.37 12.17
C ILE A 433 -8.88 -11.32 12.33
N LEU A 434 -9.07 -12.41 13.07
CA LEU A 434 -8.07 -13.46 13.24
C LEU A 434 -7.97 -14.32 11.98
N LYS A 435 -6.88 -15.06 11.83
CA LYS A 435 -6.68 -16.06 10.77
C LYS A 435 -7.81 -17.11 10.73
N SER A 436 -8.43 -17.38 11.88
CA SER A 436 -9.60 -18.28 11.98
C SER A 436 -10.90 -17.71 11.41
N GLY A 437 -10.93 -16.42 11.06
CA GLY A 437 -12.14 -15.70 10.68
C GLY A 437 -12.92 -15.11 11.85
N ARG A 438 -12.54 -15.36 13.11
CA ARG A 438 -13.11 -14.73 14.30
C ARG A 438 -12.85 -13.23 14.31
N LEU A 439 -13.84 -12.44 14.69
CA LEU A 439 -13.72 -10.99 14.89
C LEU A 439 -13.53 -10.69 16.36
N LEU A 440 -12.60 -9.78 16.66
CA LEU A 440 -12.38 -9.20 17.99
C LEU A 440 -12.62 -7.69 17.94
N ALA A 441 -13.52 -7.19 18.78
CA ALA A 441 -13.74 -5.77 19.03
C ALA A 441 -13.18 -5.42 20.42
N PRO A 442 -11.94 -4.90 20.51
CA PRO A 442 -11.32 -4.58 21.79
C PRO A 442 -11.97 -3.31 22.37
N ALA A 443 -12.48 -3.43 23.61
CA ALA A 443 -13.22 -2.39 24.28
C ALA A 443 -12.62 -2.07 25.65
N ALA A 444 -12.61 -0.78 26.00
CA ALA A 444 -12.37 -0.29 27.35
C ALA A 444 -13.70 0.14 27.97
N SER A 445 -14.04 -0.47 29.10
CA SER A 445 -15.37 -0.36 29.70
C SER A 445 -15.35 0.24 31.08
N THR A 446 -16.28 1.13 31.35
CA THR A 446 -16.55 1.68 32.68
C THR A 446 -18.06 1.82 32.89
N PRO A 447 -18.60 1.68 34.11
CA PRO A 447 -20.04 1.87 34.33
C PRO A 447 -20.51 3.30 34.02
N ASP A 448 -19.70 4.31 34.34
CA ASP A 448 -19.99 5.73 34.10
C ASP A 448 -18.67 6.51 33.98
N VAL A 449 -18.47 7.18 32.85
CA VAL A 449 -17.21 7.87 32.53
C VAL A 449 -16.98 9.15 33.36
N GLN A 450 -18.01 9.69 33.99
CA GLN A 450 -17.89 10.86 34.85
C GLN A 450 -17.78 10.48 36.34
N LYS A 451 -18.57 9.50 36.78
CA LYS A 451 -18.65 9.12 38.20
C LYS A 451 -17.61 8.09 38.62
N VAL A 452 -17.35 7.11 37.76
CA VAL A 452 -16.40 6.02 38.04
C VAL A 452 -15.08 6.33 37.36
N ASN A 453 -15.12 6.58 36.05
CA ASN A 453 -13.97 6.99 35.24
C ASN A 453 -12.73 6.07 35.41
N HIS A 454 -12.95 4.78 35.62
CA HIS A 454 -11.92 3.75 35.70
C HIS A 454 -12.29 2.62 34.74
N PHE A 455 -11.38 2.27 33.84
CA PHE A 455 -11.63 1.41 32.69
C PHE A 455 -10.98 0.04 32.83
N VAL A 456 -11.71 -1.00 32.44
CA VAL A 456 -11.15 -2.34 32.22
C VAL A 456 -11.21 -2.68 30.74
N SER A 457 -10.17 -3.33 30.22
CA SER A 457 -10.05 -3.69 28.81
C SER A 457 -10.40 -5.15 28.57
N HIS A 458 -11.16 -5.44 27.53
CA HIS A 458 -11.58 -6.80 27.14
C HIS A 458 -11.96 -6.83 25.65
N CYS A 459 -12.38 -7.98 25.13
CA CYS A 459 -12.84 -8.09 23.74
C CYS A 459 -14.28 -8.58 23.68
N TYR A 460 -15.07 -7.97 22.78
CA TYR A 460 -16.27 -8.60 22.25
C TYR A 460 -15.88 -9.48 21.06
N ILE A 461 -16.54 -10.62 20.93
CA ILE A 461 -16.17 -11.70 20.01
C ILE A 461 -17.37 -12.03 19.12
N SER A 462 -17.11 -12.21 17.82
CA SER A 462 -18.04 -12.80 16.87
C SER A 462 -17.35 -13.91 16.07
N ASP A 463 -18.04 -15.05 15.98
CA ASP A 463 -17.59 -16.25 15.26
C ASP A 463 -18.42 -16.49 13.98
N ASP A 464 -19.34 -15.59 13.65
CA ASP A 464 -20.33 -15.72 12.57
C ASP A 464 -20.35 -14.48 11.66
N ASN A 465 -19.17 -13.92 11.39
CA ASN A 465 -18.98 -12.80 10.47
C ASN A 465 -19.74 -11.52 10.91
N GLY A 466 -19.80 -11.27 12.21
CA GLY A 466 -20.37 -10.05 12.80
C GLY A 466 -21.88 -10.08 13.01
N VAL A 467 -22.55 -11.23 12.83
CA VAL A 467 -24.00 -11.37 12.97
C VAL A 467 -24.41 -11.42 14.45
N THR A 468 -23.69 -12.17 15.28
CA THR A 468 -23.89 -12.21 16.73
C THR A 468 -22.59 -11.91 17.47
N TRP A 469 -22.73 -11.29 18.65
CA TRP A 469 -21.62 -10.85 19.48
C TRP A 469 -21.84 -11.26 20.92
N ARG A 470 -20.73 -11.57 21.59
CA ARG A 470 -20.70 -11.82 23.04
C ARG A 470 -19.47 -11.18 23.65
N ASN A 471 -19.55 -10.88 24.94
CA ASN A 471 -18.37 -10.49 25.69
C ASN A 471 -17.45 -11.70 25.91
N GLY A 472 -16.13 -11.48 25.86
CA GLY A 472 -15.13 -12.43 26.34
C GLY A 472 -15.24 -12.70 27.84
N GLN A 473 -14.53 -13.71 28.33
CA GLN A 473 -14.63 -14.20 29.71
C GLN A 473 -13.72 -13.44 30.68
N GLY A 474 -12.62 -12.87 30.20
CA GLY A 474 -11.63 -12.15 30.99
C GLY A 474 -11.54 -10.67 30.65
N GLN A 475 -10.89 -9.92 31.54
CA GLN A 475 -10.58 -8.51 31.38
C GLN A 475 -9.19 -8.20 31.93
N VAL A 476 -8.63 -7.10 31.45
CA VAL A 476 -7.37 -6.53 31.91
C VAL A 476 -7.67 -5.25 32.67
N ASP A 477 -7.02 -5.09 33.82
CA ASP A 477 -7.12 -3.90 34.66
C ASP A 477 -5.72 -3.32 34.92
N ALA A 478 -5.67 -2.06 35.32
CA ALA A 478 -4.43 -1.34 35.64
C ALA A 478 -4.67 -0.27 36.70
N ASP A 479 -3.59 0.23 37.29
CA ASP A 479 -3.65 1.35 38.23
C ASP A 479 -4.21 2.64 37.60
N ARG A 480 -4.56 3.60 38.47
CA ARG A 480 -5.07 4.94 38.12
C ARG A 480 -6.42 4.88 37.40
N ARG A 481 -6.49 5.30 36.13
CA ARG A 481 -7.71 5.29 35.31
C ARG A 481 -7.99 3.92 34.66
N GLY A 482 -7.18 2.91 34.95
CA GLY A 482 -7.38 1.56 34.43
C GLY A 482 -6.74 1.32 33.06
N ALA A 483 -7.08 0.18 32.47
CA ALA A 483 -6.66 -0.24 31.13
C ALA A 483 -7.59 0.37 30.08
N MET A 484 -7.08 1.28 29.25
CA MET A 484 -7.89 2.07 28.32
C MET A 484 -7.61 1.73 26.86
N GLU A 485 -8.60 2.01 26.00
CA GLU A 485 -8.56 2.03 24.53
C GLU A 485 -7.61 0.98 23.91
N PRO A 486 -7.88 -0.32 24.15
CA PRO A 486 -7.00 -1.39 23.72
C PRO A 486 -6.97 -1.57 22.21
N GLU A 487 -5.88 -2.14 21.72
CA GLU A 487 -5.74 -2.68 20.38
C GLU A 487 -5.22 -4.11 20.43
N VAL A 488 -5.65 -4.96 19.50
CA VAL A 488 -5.26 -6.37 19.50
C VAL A 488 -4.72 -6.80 18.14
N ILE A 489 -3.70 -7.65 18.15
CA ILE A 489 -3.10 -8.26 16.96
C ILE A 489 -2.73 -9.72 17.20
N GLU A 490 -3.00 -10.57 16.22
CA GLU A 490 -2.61 -11.98 16.26
C GLU A 490 -1.13 -12.16 15.90
N LEU A 491 -0.43 -12.91 16.74
CA LEU A 491 0.97 -13.29 16.56
C LEU A 491 1.10 -14.59 15.75
N ASN A 492 2.30 -14.86 15.26
CA ASN A 492 2.58 -16.04 14.44
C ASN A 492 2.44 -17.36 15.22
N ASP A 493 2.60 -17.32 16.54
CA ASP A 493 2.39 -18.47 17.43
C ASP A 493 0.91 -18.68 17.83
N GLY A 494 -0.01 -17.85 17.33
CA GLY A 494 -1.45 -17.92 17.60
C GLY A 494 -1.90 -17.17 18.85
N ARG A 495 -0.98 -16.62 19.66
CA ARG A 495 -1.36 -15.71 20.75
C ARG A 495 -1.88 -14.39 20.19
N ILE A 496 -2.71 -13.71 20.95
CA ILE A 496 -3.13 -12.33 20.65
C ILE A 496 -2.43 -11.39 21.62
N LEU A 497 -1.71 -10.43 21.08
CA LEU A 497 -1.13 -9.32 21.83
C LEU A 497 -2.15 -8.19 21.92
N MET A 498 -2.48 -7.76 23.15
CA MET A 498 -3.20 -6.52 23.42
C MET A 498 -2.21 -5.42 23.78
N LEU A 499 -2.29 -4.27 23.09
CA LEU A 499 -1.64 -3.02 23.48
C LEU A 499 -2.64 -2.13 24.20
N ILE A 500 -2.23 -1.54 25.31
CA ILE A 500 -3.13 -0.86 26.25
C ILE A 500 -2.65 0.57 26.48
N ARG A 501 -3.56 1.54 26.33
CA ARG A 501 -3.34 2.94 26.72
C ARG A 501 -3.35 3.02 28.25
N THR A 502 -2.35 3.70 28.84
CA THR A 502 -2.24 3.84 30.30
C THR A 502 -1.87 5.26 30.73
N GLN A 503 -1.99 5.55 32.03
CA GLN A 503 -1.42 6.75 32.68
C GLN A 503 -0.07 6.48 33.35
N LEU A 504 0.56 5.34 33.07
CA LEU A 504 1.74 4.85 33.78
C LEU A 504 3.06 5.27 33.12
N GLY A 505 2.99 6.05 32.04
CA GLY A 505 4.14 6.51 31.26
C GLY A 505 4.70 5.50 30.27
N TYR A 506 3.98 4.41 30.04
CA TYR A 506 4.32 3.37 29.08
C TYR A 506 3.07 2.76 28.43
N ILE A 507 3.26 2.13 27.27
CA ILE A 507 2.23 1.30 26.63
C ILE A 507 2.17 -0.03 27.37
N GLY A 508 0.99 -0.40 27.86
CA GLY A 508 0.75 -1.69 28.51
C GLY A 508 0.63 -2.81 27.49
N LYS A 509 0.94 -4.04 27.90
CA LYS A 509 0.70 -5.27 27.12
C LYS A 509 0.04 -6.35 27.94
N SER A 510 -0.78 -7.16 27.28
CA SER A 510 -1.34 -8.41 27.81
C SER A 510 -1.47 -9.41 26.65
N TYR A 511 -1.52 -10.71 26.95
CA TYR A 511 -1.67 -11.76 25.95
C TYR A 511 -2.92 -12.60 26.21
N SER A 512 -3.56 -13.04 25.13
CA SER A 512 -4.55 -14.10 25.13
C SER A 512 -4.00 -15.33 24.39
N GLU A 513 -4.16 -16.50 24.99
CA GLU A 513 -3.79 -17.80 24.39
C GLU A 513 -5.01 -18.57 23.86
N ASP A 514 -6.22 -18.03 24.07
CA ASP A 514 -7.51 -18.67 23.81
C ASP A 514 -8.37 -17.85 22.84
N SER A 515 -7.72 -17.18 21.87
CA SER A 515 -8.41 -16.44 20.80
C SER A 515 -9.31 -15.29 21.31
N GLY A 516 -8.85 -14.58 22.36
CA GLY A 516 -9.44 -13.34 22.87
C GLY A 516 -10.40 -13.52 24.05
N GLU A 517 -10.58 -14.74 24.56
CA GLU A 517 -11.51 -15.03 25.66
C GLU A 517 -10.97 -14.52 26.99
N THR A 518 -9.72 -14.85 27.33
CA THR A 518 -9.06 -14.46 28.58
C THR A 518 -7.73 -13.80 28.32
N TRP A 519 -7.22 -13.08 29.32
CA TRP A 519 -6.06 -12.21 29.20
C TRP A 519 -5.11 -12.39 30.39
N SER A 520 -3.81 -12.38 30.11
CA SER A 520 -2.77 -12.34 31.13
C SER A 520 -2.80 -11.02 31.92
N GLU A 521 -2.12 -10.98 33.06
CA GLU A 521 -1.87 -9.71 33.76
C GLU A 521 -1.18 -8.70 32.83
N MET A 522 -1.51 -7.42 33.00
CA MET A 522 -0.87 -6.34 32.25
C MET A 522 0.57 -6.14 32.72
N THR A 523 1.49 -6.06 31.75
CA THR A 523 2.88 -5.65 31.99
C THR A 523 3.27 -4.51 31.06
N SER A 524 4.46 -3.92 31.25
CA SER A 524 4.96 -2.91 30.32
C SER A 524 5.39 -3.53 28.98
N LEU A 525 5.08 -2.87 27.87
CA LEU A 525 5.65 -3.18 26.55
C LEU A 525 7.15 -2.84 26.48
N GLY A 526 7.69 -2.08 27.45
CA GLY A 526 9.04 -1.51 27.37
C GLY A 526 9.11 -0.25 26.51
N VAL A 527 7.95 0.30 26.12
CA VAL A 527 7.82 1.47 25.25
C VAL A 527 7.19 2.61 26.03
N ARG A 528 7.87 3.76 26.08
CA ARG A 528 7.39 4.98 26.70
C ARG A 528 6.24 5.59 25.88
N GLY A 529 5.21 6.07 26.56
CA GLY A 529 4.09 6.74 25.91
C GLY A 529 3.23 7.55 26.88
N PRO A 530 2.48 8.55 26.38
CA PRO A 530 1.56 9.34 27.19
C PRO A 530 0.24 8.57 27.34
N GLU A 531 -0.75 9.20 27.97
CA GLU A 531 -2.12 8.70 27.97
C GLU A 531 -2.76 8.86 26.57
N ALA A 532 -2.30 8.12 25.56
CA ALA A 532 -2.80 8.09 24.20
C ALA A 532 -2.74 6.67 23.59
N PRO A 533 -3.64 6.31 22.65
CA PRO A 533 -3.59 5.01 21.97
C PRO A 533 -2.35 4.83 21.10
N ALA A 534 -1.84 3.60 21.06
CA ALA A 534 -0.91 3.13 20.04
C ALA A 534 -1.68 2.39 18.93
N THR A 535 -1.12 2.34 17.73
CA THR A 535 -1.63 1.58 16.58
C THR A 535 -0.65 0.50 16.18
N VAL A 536 -1.09 -0.74 15.93
CA VAL A 536 -0.23 -1.84 15.50
C VAL A 536 -0.81 -2.64 14.32
N ARG A 537 -0.01 -2.86 13.28
CA ARG A 537 -0.38 -3.69 12.12
C ARG A 537 0.79 -4.55 11.66
N ARG A 538 0.48 -5.70 11.08
CA ARG A 538 1.47 -6.54 10.41
C ARG A 538 1.70 -6.01 9.00
N ILE A 539 2.95 -5.71 8.65
CA ILE A 539 3.35 -5.29 7.30
C ILE A 539 3.26 -6.52 6.37
N PRO A 540 2.43 -6.51 5.32
CA PRO A 540 2.24 -7.69 4.47
C PRO A 540 3.53 -8.17 3.79
N SER A 541 4.39 -7.27 3.33
CA SER A 541 5.58 -7.66 2.58
C SER A 541 6.68 -8.29 3.43
N THR A 542 6.73 -8.05 4.74
CA THR A 542 7.80 -8.53 5.62
C THR A 542 7.30 -9.49 6.68
N GLY A 543 6.03 -9.39 7.08
CA GLY A 543 5.51 -10.08 8.24
C GLY A 543 5.83 -9.39 9.56
N ASP A 544 6.60 -8.30 9.56
CA ASP A 544 6.95 -7.54 10.77
C ASP A 544 5.74 -6.79 11.34
N LEU A 545 5.80 -6.43 12.63
CA LEU A 545 4.80 -5.56 13.25
C LEU A 545 5.25 -4.09 13.18
N LEU A 546 4.41 -3.22 12.62
CA LEU A 546 4.55 -1.77 12.63
C LEU A 546 3.68 -1.17 13.73
N MET A 547 4.31 -0.42 14.64
CA MET A 547 3.62 0.37 15.64
C MET A 547 3.75 1.86 15.34
N ILE A 548 2.64 2.59 15.43
CA ILE A 548 2.59 4.06 15.42
C ILE A 548 2.04 4.54 16.76
N TRP A 549 2.80 5.38 17.46
CA TRP A 549 2.40 5.91 18.76
C TRP A 549 3.00 7.29 19.02
N ASN A 550 2.58 7.92 20.11
CA ASN A 550 3.17 9.17 20.56
C ASN A 550 4.39 8.90 21.45
N ASN A 551 5.60 9.13 20.95
CA ASN A 551 6.85 8.85 21.69
C ASN A 551 7.22 10.01 22.62
N CYS A 552 6.35 10.27 23.59
CA CYS A 552 6.53 11.31 24.57
C CYS A 552 5.90 10.90 25.90
N TYR A 553 6.34 11.49 27.01
CA TYR A 553 5.63 11.40 28.28
C TYR A 553 6.11 12.50 29.21
N SER A 554 5.18 13.16 29.88
CA SER A 554 5.48 14.19 30.87
C SER A 554 4.76 13.81 32.16
N GLU A 555 5.53 13.58 33.21
CA GLU A 555 5.00 13.19 34.50
C GLU A 555 4.04 14.27 35.04
N GLY A 556 2.95 13.86 35.67
CA GLY A 556 1.94 14.77 36.22
C GLY A 556 1.04 15.44 35.18
N THR A 557 1.23 15.17 33.88
CA THR A 557 0.32 15.66 32.84
C THR A 557 -0.88 14.71 32.73
N ASP A 558 -2.08 15.28 32.63
CA ASP A 558 -3.33 14.54 32.55
C ASP A 558 -3.69 14.13 31.10
N HIS A 559 -4.95 13.72 30.90
CA HIS A 559 -5.56 13.31 29.63
C HIS A 559 -5.32 14.29 28.46
N GLY A 560 -5.13 15.58 28.76
CA GLY A 560 -4.91 16.66 27.78
C GLY A 560 -3.44 16.92 27.44
N GLY A 561 -2.51 16.05 27.87
CA GLY A 561 -1.09 16.20 27.61
C GLY A 561 -0.68 16.21 26.13
N LYS A 562 0.50 16.77 25.86
CA LYS A 562 1.08 16.80 24.50
C LYS A 562 1.27 15.38 23.94
N ARG A 563 1.00 15.22 22.64
CA ARG A 563 1.11 13.96 21.91
C ARG A 563 1.98 14.14 20.66
N THR A 564 3.24 14.51 20.88
CA THR A 564 4.24 14.78 19.85
C THR A 564 5.62 14.37 20.36
N PRO A 565 6.46 13.71 19.56
CA PRO A 565 6.24 13.34 18.15
C PRO A 565 5.23 12.20 17.96
N LEU A 566 4.73 12.07 16.73
CA LEU A 566 4.07 10.84 16.27
C LEU A 566 5.14 9.97 15.61
N THR A 567 5.42 8.82 16.20
CA THR A 567 6.59 7.99 15.90
C THR A 567 6.18 6.62 15.37
N ALA A 568 6.97 6.06 14.45
CA ALA A 568 6.85 4.71 13.95
C ALA A 568 8.00 3.82 14.47
N ALA A 569 7.70 2.59 14.83
CA ALA A 569 8.67 1.54 15.17
C ALA A 569 8.27 0.21 14.56
N VAL A 570 9.28 -0.60 14.27
CA VAL A 570 9.11 -1.95 13.73
C VAL A 570 9.60 -2.97 14.75
N SER A 571 8.83 -4.04 14.93
CA SER A 571 9.23 -5.26 15.63
C SER A 571 9.36 -6.40 14.62
N ARG A 572 10.51 -7.07 14.63
CA ARG A 572 10.84 -8.23 13.79
C ARG A 572 10.76 -9.55 14.56
N ASP A 573 10.28 -9.49 15.80
CA ASP A 573 10.30 -10.59 16.78
C ASP A 573 8.95 -10.70 17.51
N GLU A 574 7.84 -10.49 16.79
CA GLU A 574 6.47 -10.66 17.32
C GLU A 574 6.19 -9.81 18.57
N GLY A 575 6.67 -8.57 18.58
CA GLY A 575 6.41 -7.57 19.63
C GLY A 575 7.30 -7.67 20.87
N GLN A 576 8.34 -8.52 20.85
CA GLN A 576 9.29 -8.62 21.98
C GLN A 576 10.21 -7.40 22.07
N SER A 577 10.69 -6.88 20.93
CA SER A 577 11.49 -5.66 20.85
C SER A 577 11.01 -4.73 19.74
N TRP A 578 11.25 -3.43 19.92
CA TRP A 578 10.79 -2.37 19.01
C TRP A 578 11.95 -1.46 18.63
N THR A 579 12.20 -1.31 17.33
CA THR A 579 13.18 -0.36 16.79
C THR A 579 12.45 0.86 16.24
N VAL A 580 12.73 2.05 16.77
CA VAL A 580 12.24 3.31 16.20
C VAL A 580 12.80 3.47 14.79
N VAL A 581 11.93 3.63 13.80
CA VAL A 581 12.33 3.81 12.40
C VAL A 581 12.14 5.23 11.91
N GLY A 582 11.40 6.07 12.66
CA GLY A 582 11.28 7.49 12.35
C GLY A 582 10.04 8.17 12.90
N ASP A 583 10.07 9.50 12.90
CA ASP A 583 8.90 10.32 13.22
C ASP A 583 8.10 10.65 11.96
N LEU A 584 6.78 10.50 12.06
CA LEU A 584 5.80 10.96 11.08
C LEU A 584 5.55 12.46 11.26
N GLU A 585 5.43 12.92 12.51
CA GLU A 585 5.15 14.31 12.83
C GLU A 585 6.01 14.77 14.01
N THR A 586 6.62 15.95 13.90
CA THR A 586 7.59 16.45 14.87
C THR A 586 7.30 17.86 15.39
N ASP A 587 6.26 18.54 14.89
CA ASP A 587 5.95 19.93 15.27
C ASP A 587 5.58 20.03 16.77
N PRO A 588 6.46 20.60 17.62
CA PRO A 588 6.28 20.59 19.08
C PRO A 588 5.16 21.51 19.56
N GLN A 589 4.60 22.34 18.67
CA GLN A 589 3.44 23.19 18.94
C GLN A 589 2.12 22.47 18.69
N LYS A 590 2.16 21.33 17.99
CA LYS A 590 0.99 20.52 17.67
C LYS A 590 0.91 19.27 18.54
N THR A 591 -0.21 18.59 18.41
CA THR A 591 -0.51 17.29 19.00
C THR A 591 -1.20 16.44 17.95
N PHE A 592 -0.82 15.16 17.89
CA PHE A 592 -1.28 14.21 16.89
C PHE A 592 -1.71 12.92 17.57
N SER A 593 -2.80 12.28 17.13
CA SER A 593 -3.20 11.01 17.75
C SER A 593 -4.28 10.27 16.94
N TYR A 594 -4.67 9.09 17.45
CA TYR A 594 -5.77 8.26 16.92
C TYR A 594 -5.54 7.81 15.48
N THR A 595 -4.39 7.17 15.29
CA THR A 595 -3.97 6.68 13.98
C THR A 595 -4.87 5.51 13.51
N SER A 596 -5.30 5.56 12.26
CA SER A 596 -5.73 4.40 11.49
C SER A 596 -4.60 3.96 10.58
N LEU A 597 -4.51 2.66 10.28
CA LEU A 597 -3.44 2.13 9.44
C LEU A 597 -3.91 0.91 8.67
N ILE A 598 -3.81 0.98 7.35
CA ILE A 598 -3.95 -0.14 6.42
C ILE A 598 -2.76 -0.17 5.46
N PHE A 599 -2.59 -1.29 4.77
CA PHE A 599 -1.64 -1.40 3.66
C PHE A 599 -2.42 -1.57 2.37
N VAL A 600 -2.05 -0.79 1.36
CA VAL A 600 -2.60 -0.88 0.02
C VAL A 600 -1.41 -0.96 -0.92
N ARG A 601 -1.23 -2.13 -1.54
CA ARG A 601 -0.09 -2.40 -2.41
C ARG A 601 1.24 -2.24 -1.66
N ASP A 602 2.14 -1.43 -2.18
CA ASP A 602 3.44 -1.09 -1.60
C ASP A 602 3.39 0.09 -0.61
N ARG A 603 2.20 0.53 -0.19
CA ARG A 603 2.01 1.73 0.64
C ARG A 603 1.34 1.45 1.97
N ALA A 604 1.83 2.11 3.02
CA ALA A 604 1.12 2.29 4.27
C ALA A 604 0.20 3.51 4.14
N VAL A 605 -1.10 3.30 4.29
CA VAL A 605 -2.14 4.33 4.19
C VAL A 605 -2.73 4.55 5.58
N MET A 606 -2.72 5.80 6.02
CA MET A 606 -3.05 6.14 7.40
C MET A 606 -3.83 7.44 7.51
N SER A 607 -4.56 7.57 8.61
CA SER A 607 -5.14 8.84 9.05
C SER A 607 -4.82 9.10 10.50
N TYR A 608 -4.70 10.36 10.90
CA TYR A 608 -4.62 10.76 12.30
C TYR A 608 -5.13 12.20 12.42
N TRP A 609 -5.60 12.59 13.60
CA TRP A 609 -5.94 13.99 13.81
C TRP A 609 -4.71 14.79 14.21
N GLU A 610 -4.71 16.07 13.86
CA GLU A 610 -3.76 17.06 14.35
C GLU A 610 -4.49 18.27 14.95
N SER A 611 -3.89 18.88 15.97
CA SER A 611 -4.36 20.16 16.50
C SER A 611 -4.16 21.28 15.47
N GLY A 612 -5.21 22.06 15.22
CA GLY A 612 -5.20 23.19 14.32
C GLY A 612 -4.42 24.40 14.86
N PRO A 613 -4.21 25.44 14.03
CA PRO A 613 -3.51 26.66 14.42
C PRO A 613 -4.29 27.50 15.45
N ALA A 614 -5.62 27.36 15.50
CA ALA A 614 -6.47 27.95 16.52
C ALA A 614 -6.70 26.95 17.67
N SER A 615 -6.67 27.45 18.91
CA SER A 615 -6.89 26.63 20.11
C SER A 615 -8.20 25.84 20.00
N GLY A 616 -8.13 24.55 20.26
CA GLY A 616 -9.29 23.67 20.31
C GLY A 616 -9.73 23.09 18.97
N GLN A 617 -9.26 23.57 17.81
CA GLN A 617 -9.59 22.94 16.53
C GLN A 617 -8.81 21.63 16.31
N LEU A 618 -9.48 20.58 15.84
CA LEU A 618 -8.87 19.27 15.57
C LEU A 618 -9.21 18.87 14.13
N SER A 619 -8.21 18.83 13.26
CA SER A 619 -8.39 18.48 11.85
C SER A 619 -7.89 17.06 11.59
N CYS A 620 -8.41 16.37 10.57
CA CYS A 620 -7.97 15.01 10.25
C CYS A 620 -7.10 15.00 8.99
N ARG A 621 -5.92 14.41 9.14
CA ARG A 621 -4.91 14.25 8.10
C ARG A 621 -5.02 12.87 7.47
N PHE A 622 -4.90 12.84 6.16
CA PHE A 622 -4.59 11.65 5.37
C PHE A 622 -3.10 11.62 5.11
N ARG A 623 -2.49 10.43 5.18
CA ARG A 623 -1.13 10.22 4.71
C ARG A 623 -0.97 8.86 4.05
N SER A 624 -0.19 8.81 2.96
CA SER A 624 0.22 7.58 2.30
C SER A 624 1.72 7.59 2.09
N LEU A 625 2.41 6.60 2.66
CA LEU A 625 3.86 6.47 2.62
C LEU A 625 4.27 5.14 1.97
N PRO A 626 5.39 5.08 1.24
CA PRO A 626 5.93 3.81 0.76
C PRO A 626 6.35 2.93 1.94
N ILE A 627 6.07 1.62 1.91
CA ILE A 627 6.47 0.70 2.98
C ILE A 627 8.00 0.71 3.19
N ALA A 628 8.76 0.91 2.11
CA ALA A 628 10.22 1.03 2.17
C ALA A 628 10.70 2.15 3.13
N TRP A 629 9.88 3.19 3.39
CA TRP A 629 10.21 4.26 4.35
C TRP A 629 10.50 3.74 5.77
N PHE A 630 9.87 2.62 6.17
CA PHE A 630 10.06 2.00 7.48
C PHE A 630 11.33 1.13 7.58
N TYR A 631 12.04 0.94 6.46
CA TYR A 631 13.24 0.08 6.38
C TYR A 631 14.48 0.79 5.86
N LYS A 632 14.38 2.09 5.54
CA LYS A 632 15.54 2.90 5.17
C LYS A 632 16.42 3.11 6.39
N ASP A 633 17.71 2.79 6.26
CA ASP A 633 18.72 3.21 7.23
C ASP A 633 18.71 4.74 7.28
N ARG A 634 18.44 5.30 8.46
CA ARG A 634 18.53 6.74 8.69
C ARG A 634 19.87 7.00 9.36
N GLU A 635 20.71 7.77 8.67
CA GLU A 635 21.97 8.30 9.22
C GLU A 635 21.74 9.25 10.40
#